data_AF-A0A142YMP3-F1
#
_entry.id   AF-A0A142YMP3-F1
#
_cell.length_a   1.000
_cell.length_b   1.000
_cell.length_c   1.000
_cell.angle_alpha   90.00
_cell.angle_beta   90.00
_cell.angle_gamma   90.00
#
_symmetry.space_group_name_H-M   'P 1'
#
loop_
_entity.id
_entity.type
_entity.pdbx_description
1 polymer ?
#
loop_
_entity_poly.entity_id
_entity_poly.type
_entity_poly.pdbx_seq_one_letter_code
_entity_poly.pdbx_strand_id
1 'polypeptide(L)'
;MLHPAHIDGRSVVILRQGRRGFDALESGILSYDGRTLSLGEGGLRRTLSDDELKSLMTVAPGNRIPECRGFDFYLIAEPGV
;
A
#
# COMPACT_ATOMS: atom_id res chain seq x y z
N MET A 1 -8.89 -9.20 -9.55
CA MET A 1 -8.60 -9.02 -8.11
C MET A 1 -7.25 -9.65 -7.83
N LEU A 2 -6.34 -8.93 -7.16
CA LEU A 2 -5.05 -9.48 -6.72
C LEU A 2 -5.30 -10.40 -5.53
N HIS A 3 -4.81 -11.65 -5.59
CA HIS A 3 -4.88 -12.56 -4.44
C HIS A 3 -3.79 -12.14 -3.42
N PRO A 4 -4.08 -12.06 -2.10
CA PRO A 4 -3.10 -11.63 -1.10
C PRO A 4 -1.77 -12.40 -1.15
N ALA A 5 -1.83 -13.71 -1.39
CA ALA A 5 -0.64 -14.55 -1.55
C ALA A 5 0.26 -14.16 -2.76
N HIS A 6 -0.25 -13.49 -3.79
CA HIS A 6 0.55 -13.05 -4.93
C HIS A 6 1.35 -11.77 -4.66
N ILE A 7 0.96 -11.03 -3.63
CA ILE A 7 1.56 -9.74 -3.27
C ILE A 7 2.29 -9.81 -1.93
N ASP A 8 2.41 -11.01 -1.35
CA ASP A 8 3.25 -11.27 -0.19
C ASP A 8 4.72 -10.96 -0.49
N GLY A 9 5.42 -10.35 0.47
CA GLY A 9 6.81 -9.90 0.33
C GLY A 9 7.01 -8.68 -0.56
N ARG A 10 5.95 -8.06 -1.07
CA ARG A 10 6.03 -6.88 -1.93
C ARG A 10 6.01 -5.59 -1.14
N SER A 11 6.66 -4.58 -1.69
CA SER A 11 6.74 -3.25 -1.09
C SER A 11 5.51 -2.42 -1.43
N VAL A 12 4.97 -1.70 -0.45
CA VAL A 12 3.83 -0.80 -0.63
C VAL A 12 4.08 0.52 0.07
N VAL A 13 3.57 1.60 -0.53
CA VAL A 13 3.45 2.92 0.12
C VAL A 13 1.99 3.33 0.23
N ILE A 14 1.60 3.81 1.40
CA ILE A 14 0.29 4.40 1.65
C ILE A 14 0.43 5.91 1.52
N LEU A 15 -0.36 6.48 0.62
CA LEU A 15 -0.35 7.89 0.27
C LEU A 15 -1.61 8.57 0.80
N ARG A 16 -1.47 9.80 1.29
CA ARG A 16 -2.60 10.69 1.53
C ARG A 16 -2.66 11.74 0.44
N GLN A 17 -3.85 11.97 -0.10
CA GLN A 17 -4.06 13.11 -0.99
C GLN A 17 -4.05 14.43 -0.19
N GLY A 18 -3.05 15.26 -0.42
CA GLY A 18 -2.90 16.60 0.15
C GLY A 18 -3.29 17.71 -0.83
N ARG A 19 -3.16 18.97 -0.38
CA ARG A 19 -3.50 20.16 -1.21
C ARG A 19 -2.61 20.34 -2.45
N ARG A 20 -1.39 19.79 -2.44
CA ARG A 20 -0.38 20.00 -3.48
C ARG A 20 0.06 18.71 -4.20
N GLY A 21 -0.58 17.57 -3.90
CA GLY A 21 -0.17 16.27 -4.41
C GLY A 21 -0.43 15.17 -3.40
N PHE A 22 0.44 14.17 -3.35
CA PHE A 22 0.37 13.06 -2.42
C PHE A 22 1.48 13.19 -1.38
N ASP A 23 1.18 12.83 -0.13
CA ASP A 23 2.17 12.67 0.94
C ASP A 23 2.25 11.19 1.31
N ALA A 24 3.45 10.64 1.47
CA ALA A 24 3.62 9.29 2.03
C ALA A 24 3.29 9.30 3.53
N LEU A 25 2.31 8.48 3.93
CA LEU A 25 1.93 8.29 5.33
C LEU A 25 2.71 7.16 5.98
N GLU A 26 2.71 6.01 5.33
CA GLU A 26 3.28 4.76 5.82
C GLU A 26 3.86 4.00 4.63
N SER A 27 4.89 3.20 4.87
CA SER A 27 5.45 2.30 3.88
C SER A 27 5.81 0.97 4.52
N GLY A 28 6.13 -0.03 3.72
CA GLY A 28 6.65 -1.28 4.26
C GLY A 28 6.48 -2.46 3.32
N ILE A 29 6.70 -3.64 3.90
CA ILE A 29 6.57 -4.91 3.19
C ILE A 29 5.26 -5.58 3.60
N LEU A 30 4.52 -6.04 2.59
CA LEU A 30 3.32 -6.83 2.77
C LEU A 30 3.69 -8.24 3.26
N SER A 31 2.98 -8.71 4.27
CA SER A 31 3.13 -10.05 4.85
C SER A 31 1.77 -10.72 4.93
N TYR A 32 1.62 -11.86 4.24
CA TYR A 32 0.41 -12.67 4.26
C TYR A 32 0.58 -13.88 5.18
N ASP A 33 -0.26 -14.00 6.21
CA ASP A 33 -0.20 -15.10 7.18
C ASP A 33 -1.08 -16.31 6.80
N GLY A 34 -1.67 -16.30 5.60
CA GLY A 34 -2.65 -17.30 5.15
C GLY A 34 -4.11 -16.90 5.42
N ARG A 35 -4.34 -15.76 6.09
CA ARG A 35 -5.69 -15.22 6.34
C ARG A 35 -5.76 -13.73 6.03
N THR A 36 -4.80 -12.95 6.52
CA THR A 36 -4.79 -11.49 6.45
C THR A 36 -3.49 -10.99 5.83
N LEU A 37 -3.58 -9.87 5.11
CA LEU A 37 -2.40 -9.17 4.61
C LEU A 37 -2.08 -8.01 5.54
N SER A 38 -0.85 -7.97 6.05
CA SER A 38 -0.41 -6.91 6.96
C SER A 38 0.77 -6.16 6.36
N LEU A 39 0.80 -4.85 6.57
CA LEU A 39 1.95 -3.99 6.31
C LEU A 39 2.89 -4.02 7.52
N GLY A 40 4.16 -4.35 7.30
CA GLY A 40 5.20 -4.33 8.33
C GLY A 40 6.29 -3.31 8.03
N GLU A 41 6.56 -2.43 8.99
CA GLU A 41 7.74 -1.54 9.02
C GLU A 41 8.15 -1.27 10.48
N GLY A 42 9.43 -1.43 10.80
CA GLY A 42 9.98 -1.02 12.11
C GLY A 42 9.37 -1.66 13.36
N GLY A 43 8.72 -2.83 13.24
CA GLY A 43 8.07 -3.54 14.36
C GLY A 43 6.58 -3.21 14.56
N LEU A 44 6.05 -2.22 13.85
CA LEU A 44 4.62 -1.97 13.75
C LEU A 44 4.05 -2.81 12.61
N ARG A 45 2.95 -3.53 12.91
CA ARG A 45 2.17 -4.30 11.94
C ARG A 45 0.77 -3.73 11.87
N ARG A 46 0.37 -3.31 10.68
CA ARG A 46 -0.99 -2.84 10.37
C ARG A 46 -1.66 -3.85 9.44
N THR A 47 -2.82 -4.37 9.81
CA THR A 47 -3.61 -5.23 8.92
C THR A 47 -4.35 -4.38 7.90
N LEU A 48 -4.27 -4.76 6.62
CA LEU A 48 -5.05 -4.16 5.55
C LEU A 48 -6.45 -4.78 5.52
N SER A 49 -7.46 -3.92 5.44
CA SER A 49 -8.85 -4.31 5.22
C SER A 49 -9.09 -4.79 3.77
N ASP A 50 -10.20 -5.50 3.55
CA ASP A 50 -10.57 -5.97 2.22
C ASP A 50 -10.77 -4.82 1.21
N ASP A 51 -11.23 -3.66 1.68
CA ASP A 51 -11.45 -2.50 0.81
C ASP A 51 -10.15 -1.80 0.45
N GLU A 52 -9.19 -1.77 1.37
CA GLU A 52 -7.81 -1.37 1.08
C GLU A 52 -7.16 -2.31 0.07
N LEU A 53 -7.34 -3.62 0.23
CA LEU A 53 -6.83 -4.63 -0.71
C LEU A 53 -7.42 -4.46 -2.12
N LYS A 54 -8.71 -4.13 -2.22
CA LYS A 54 -9.35 -3.84 -3.52
C LYS A 54 -8.83 -2.53 -4.14
N SER A 55 -8.44 -1.58 -3.31
CA SER A 55 -7.94 -0.26 -3.73
C SER A 55 -6.43 -0.23 -3.98
N LEU A 56 -5.73 -1.33 -3.71
CA LEU A 56 -4.29 -1.46 -3.94
C LEU A 56 -3.97 -1.36 -5.45
N MET A 57 -3.08 -0.45 -5.80
CA MET A 57 -2.68 -0.20 -7.18
C MET A 57 -1.21 -0.55 -7.40
N THR A 58 -0.90 -1.16 -8.55
CA THR A 58 0.49 -1.42 -8.95
C THR A 58 1.16 -0.13 -9.40
N VAL A 59 2.39 0.09 -8.94
CA VAL A 59 3.24 1.17 -9.45
C VAL A 59 3.74 0.78 -10.84
N ALA A 60 3.27 1.49 -11.86
CA ALA A 60 3.63 1.28 -13.25
C ALA A 60 4.16 2.58 -13.88
N PRO A 61 4.84 2.52 -15.04
CA PRO A 61 5.32 3.72 -15.72
C PRO A 61 4.22 4.73 -16.08
N GLY A 62 2.98 4.27 -16.27
CA GLY A 62 1.83 5.11 -16.66
C GLY A 62 1.12 5.85 -15.51
N ASN A 63 1.42 5.53 -14.25
CA ASN A 63 0.81 6.13 -13.06
C ASN A 63 1.87 6.55 -12.04
N ARG A 64 2.99 7.12 -12.54
CA ARG A 64 4.13 7.55 -11.74
C ARG A 64 3.80 8.72 -10.82
N ILE A 65 3.31 8.39 -9.63
CA ILE A 65 3.33 9.29 -8.48
C ILE A 65 4.77 9.31 -7.94
N PRO A 66 5.42 10.49 -7.82
CA PRO A 66 6.83 10.58 -7.37
C PRO A 66 7.11 9.86 -6.04
N GLU A 67 6.16 9.91 -5.12
CA GLU A 67 6.21 9.31 -3.80
C GLU A 67 6.19 7.77 -3.84
N CYS A 68 5.79 7.16 -4.97
CA CYS A 68 5.81 5.71 -5.19
C CYS A 68 7.16 5.16 -5.68
N ARG A 69 8.18 6.02 -5.84
CA ARG A 69 9.46 5.59 -6.40
C ARG A 69 10.12 4.53 -5.51
N GLY A 70 10.30 3.33 -6.07
CA GLY A 70 10.95 2.20 -5.38
C GLY A 70 9.98 1.23 -4.72
N PHE A 71 8.67 1.46 -4.82
CA PHE A 71 7.63 0.57 -4.32
C PHE A 71 6.98 -0.25 -5.45
N ASP A 72 6.51 -1.46 -5.14
CA ASP A 72 5.75 -2.30 -6.07
C ASP A 72 4.28 -1.84 -6.16
N PHE A 73 3.71 -1.40 -5.04
CA PHE A 73 2.32 -0.99 -4.91
C PHE A 73 2.16 0.35 -4.21
N TYR A 74 1.01 0.98 -4.43
CA TYR A 74 0.57 2.11 -3.63
C TYR A 74 -0.91 2.00 -3.28
N LEU A 75 -1.27 2.67 -2.19
CA LEU A 75 -2.64 2.75 -1.69
C LEU A 75 -2.93 4.20 -1.37
N ILE A 76 -4.07 4.72 -1.81
CA ILE A 76 -4.50 6.08 -1.43
C ILE A 76 -5.39 5.92 -0.20
N ALA A 77 -4.94 6.42 0.96
CA ALA A 77 -5.72 6.46 2.17
C ALA A 77 -6.97 7.32 1.96
N GLU A 78 -8.13 6.79 2.36
CA GLU A 78 -9.36 7.57 2.30
C GLU A 78 -9.29 8.78 3.24
N PRO A 79 -9.78 9.95 2.81
CA PRO A 79 -9.84 11.12 3.67
C PRO A 79 -10.94 10.94 4.73
N GLY A 80 -10.54 10.42 5.90
CA GLY A 80 -11.34 10.47 7.13
C GLY A 80 -12.03 9.17 7.50
N VAL A 81 -11.47 8.50 8.52
CA VAL A 81 -12.25 8.03 9.68
C VAL A 81 -11.72 8.78 10.89
#